data_AF-A0A0F9QAJ9-F1
#
_entry.id   AF-A0A0F9QAJ9-F1
#
_cell.length_a   1.000
_cell.length_b   1.000
_cell.length_c   1.000
_cell.angle_alpha   90.00
_cell.angle_beta   90.00
_cell.angle_gamma   90.00
#
_symmetry.space_group_name_H-M   'P 1'
#
loop_
_entity.id
_entity.type
_entity.pdbx_description
1 polymer ?
#
loop_
_entity_poly.entity_id
_entity_poly.type
_entity_poly.pdbx_seq_one_letter_code
_entity_poly.pdbx_strand_id
1 'polypeptide(L)' 'MNQKESEITEEQLMALLRQAVEDVAINCPKCETRVEADIDKCFECGWINQLKVKGFI' A
#
# COMPACT_ATOMS: atom_id res chain seq x y z
N MET A 1 -20.00 -14.76 -1.05
CA MET A 1 -18.55 -14.99 -0.94
C MET A 1 -17.94 -13.67 -0.50
N ASN A 2 -17.33 -13.65 0.69
CA ASN A 2 -16.99 -12.45 1.45
C ASN A 2 -15.78 -11.72 0.86
N GLN A 3 -15.98 -10.51 0.33
CA GLN A 3 -14.93 -9.60 -0.15
C GLN A 3 -14.21 -8.90 1.02
N LYS A 4 -13.55 -9.66 1.91
CA LYS A 4 -12.79 -9.08 3.05
C LYS A 4 -11.29 -9.32 2.92
N GLU A 5 -10.74 -9.07 1.75
CA GLU A 5 -9.29 -9.12 1.53
C GLU A 5 -8.78 -7.69 1.33
N SER A 6 -8.21 -7.12 2.39
CA SER A 6 -7.34 -5.91 2.37
C SER A 6 -7.95 -4.55 1.99
N GLU A 7 -9.17 -4.25 2.41
CA GLU A 7 -9.78 -2.93 2.17
C GLU A 7 -9.13 -1.83 3.04
N ILE A 8 -8.12 -1.16 2.50
CA ILE A 8 -7.77 0.20 2.94
C ILE A 8 -8.84 1.17 2.40
N THR A 9 -9.12 2.24 3.12
CA THR A 9 -10.08 3.25 2.66
C THR A 9 -9.52 4.03 1.45
N GLU A 10 -10.40 4.72 0.72
CA GLU A 10 -9.96 5.61 -0.38
C GLU A 10 -9.03 6.72 0.14
N GLU A 11 -9.28 7.25 1.33
CA GLU A 11 -8.42 8.22 1.99
C GLU A 11 -7.01 7.65 2.24
N GLN A 12 -6.93 6.42 2.77
CA GLN A 12 -5.65 5.73 2.97
C GLN A 12 -4.93 5.46 1.65
N LEU A 13 -5.66 5.06 0.60
CA LEU A 13 -5.09 4.85 -0.73
C LEU A 13 -4.47 6.14 -1.29
N MET A 14 -5.18 7.26 -1.18
CA MET A 14 -4.67 8.57 -1.61
C MET A 14 -3.45 9.02 -0.79
N ALA A 15 -3.44 8.74 0.52
CA ALA A 15 -2.29 9.03 1.36
C ALA A 15 -1.05 8.19 0.98
N LEU A 16 -1.24 6.91 0.59
CA LEU A 16 -0.17 6.06 0.09
C LEU A 16 0.34 6.55 -1.27
N LEU A 17 -0.57 6.93 -2.18
CA LEU A 17 -0.18 7.46 -3.49
C LEU A 17 0.64 8.75 -3.35
N ARG A 18 0.27 9.62 -2.41
CA ARG A 18 1.04 10.83 -2.11
C ARG A 18 2.46 10.52 -1.65
N GLN A 19 2.61 9.60 -0.69
CA GLN A 19 3.93 9.14 -0.23
C GLN A 19 4.75 8.54 -1.37
N ALA A 20 4.14 7.70 -2.21
CA ALA A 20 4.81 7.10 -3.35
C ALA A 20 5.36 8.15 -4.34
N VAL A 21 4.61 9.22 -4.61
CA VAL A 21 5.02 10.29 -5.53
C VAL A 21 6.07 11.22 -4.90
N GLU A 22 5.95 11.54 -3.60
CA GLU A 22 6.85 12.46 -2.92
C GLU A 22 8.18 11.79 -2.51
N ASP A 23 8.12 10.58 -1.97
CA ASP A 23 9.25 9.91 -1.31
C ASP A 23 9.77 8.66 -2.06
N VAL A 24 9.08 8.20 -3.12
CA VAL A 24 9.36 6.91 -3.80
C VAL A 24 9.29 5.71 -2.82
N ALA A 25 8.62 5.91 -1.69
CA ALA A 25 8.46 4.94 -0.61
C ALA A 25 7.08 5.15 0.04
N ILE A 26 6.54 4.10 0.63
CA ILE A 26 5.29 4.16 1.40
C ILE A 26 5.50 3.52 2.77
N ASN A 27 4.73 3.98 3.76
CA ASN A 27 4.64 3.28 5.03
C ASN A 27 3.52 2.24 4.96
N CYS A 28 3.85 0.98 5.25
CA CYS A 28 2.86 -0.09 5.25
C CYS A 28 1.72 0.25 6.22
N PRO A 29 0.45 0.31 5.78
CA PRO A 29 -0.66 0.73 6.64
C PRO A 29 -0.99 -0.29 7.75
N LYS A 30 -0.39 -1.49 7.71
CA LYS A 30 -0.62 -2.56 8.70
C LYS A 30 0.45 -2.63 9.79
N CYS A 31 1.70 -2.33 9.46
CA CYS A 31 2.84 -2.50 10.39
C CYS A 31 3.80 -1.31 10.43
N GLU A 32 3.49 -0.24 9.67
CA GLU A 32 4.24 1.02 9.61
C GLU A 32 5.67 0.91 9.10
N THR A 33 6.13 -0.28 8.70
CA THR A 33 7.42 -0.45 8.03
C THR A 33 7.45 0.40 6.76
N ARG A 34 8.49 1.22 6.64
CA ARG A 34 8.79 1.98 5.43
C ARG A 34 9.35 1.05 4.36
N VAL A 35 8.72 1.05 3.20
CA VAL A 35 9.04 0.15 2.09
C VAL A 35 9.01 0.90 0.76
N GLU A 36 9.65 0.35 -0.28
CA GLU A 36 9.60 0.95 -1.63
C GLU A 36 8.15 1.00 -2.15
N ALA A 37 7.82 2.05 -2.91
CA ALA A 37 6.45 2.27 -3.34
C ALA A 37 5.94 1.24 -4.37
N ASP A 38 6.85 0.61 -5.12
CA ASP A 38 6.56 -0.30 -6.22
C ASP A 38 6.58 -1.79 -5.84
N ILE A 39 6.79 -2.12 -4.56
CA ILE A 39 6.76 -3.52 -4.08
C ILE A 39 5.38 -4.15 -4.28
N ASP A 40 5.35 -5.46 -4.50
CA ASP A 40 4.08 -6.20 -4.57
C ASP A 40 3.43 -6.40 -3.19
N LYS A 41 4.23 -6.61 -2.15
CA LYS A 41 3.79 -6.80 -0.76
C LYS A 41 4.85 -6.37 0.24
N CYS A 42 4.40 -5.93 1.42
CA CYS A 42 5.28 -5.65 2.55
C CYS A 42 6.03 -6.92 2.97
N PHE A 43 7.37 -6.83 3.01
CA PHE A 43 8.23 -7.95 3.38
C PHE A 43 8.15 -8.32 4.87
N GLU A 44 7.72 -7.40 5.73
CA GLU A 44 7.57 -7.65 7.18
C GLU A 44 6.26 -8.35 7.54
N CYS A 45 5.12 -7.79 7.11
CA CYS A 45 3.80 -8.27 7.57
C CYS A 45 2.95 -8.94 6.49
N GLY A 46 3.45 -9.01 5.26
CA GLY A 46 2.77 -9.62 4.12
C GLY A 46 1.58 -8.83 3.56
N TRP A 47 1.37 -7.58 3.97
CA TRP A 47 0.32 -6.73 3.40
C TRP A 47 0.52 -6.53 1.89
N ILE A 48 -0.53 -6.73 1.09
CA ILE A 48 -0.49 -6.58 -0.36
C ILE A 48 -0.59 -5.10 -0.73
N ASN A 49 0.34 -4.62 -1.56
CA ASN A 49 0.38 -3.22 -1.97
C ASN A 49 -0.79 -2.87 -2.88
N GLN A 50 -1.75 -2.12 -2.34
CA GLN A 50 -2.96 -1.75 -3.05
C GLN A 50 -2.72 -0.78 -4.21
N LEU A 51 -1.59 -0.06 -4.23
CA LEU A 51 -1.22 0.81 -5.36
C LEU A 51 -0.90 -0.03 -6.61
N LYS A 52 -0.17 -1.14 -6.45
CA LYS A 52 0.11 -2.11 -7.53
C LYS A 52 -1.14 -2.84 -7.96
N VAL A 53 -1.94 -3.34 -7.01
CA VAL A 53 -3.18 -4.07 -7.30
C VAL A 53 -4.15 -3.23 -8.13
N LYS A 54 -4.23 -1.91 -7.86
CA LYS A 54 -5.09 -0.98 -8.59
C LYS A 54 -4.43 -0.36 -9.83
N GLY A 55 -3.16 -0.65 -10.09
CA GLY A 55 -2.43 -0.20 -11.28
C GLY A 55 -2.03 1.28 -11.28
N PHE A 56 -1.82 1.88 -10.10
CA PHE A 56 -1.31 3.25 -10.01
C PHE A 56 0.21 3.35 -10.26
N ILE A 57 0.94 2.26 -10.04
CA ILE A 57 2.40 2.11 -10.16
C ILE A 57 2.73 0.66 -10.56
#